data_AF-A0A484C2Z8-F1
#
_entry.id   AF-A0A484C2Z8-F1
#
_cell.length_a   1.000
_cell.length_b   1.000
_cell.length_c   1.000
_cell.angle_alpha   90.00
_cell.angle_beta   90.00
_cell.angle_gamma   90.00
#
_symmetry.space_group_name_H-M   'P 1'
#
loop_
_entity.id
_entity.type
_entity.pdbx_description
1 polymer ?
#
loop_
_entity_poly.entity_id
_entity_poly.type
_entity_poly.pdbx_seq_one_letter_code
_entity_poly.pdbx_strand_id
1 'polypeptide(L)'
;MLTRNIDVSQGLVNGSFSTLVRVISSEQNGVAHVTMLRLKMDDETAGRNYRNRAPGGPDNLVYIYRAEENMKQKGVVRRQFPIKLAFACTIHKVQGMTRTSAVVSLKHIFEPGMAYVAVSRVTSLSGLHIVDMDESKIYANSQITAALRTMRQVNLDDMMPLLKITQTVNGHDTLTIVHHNTEGLPCHVNDIKSHHELCLADVLCLTETHLQGSFVADSLHLEGYTMFKRNRHLSYTNVPQMANKRGGGVAVYVKEHIQAREKQYVHDVTDLEFLALKVEAPSIKMAAEFYR
;
A
#
# COMPACT_ATOMS: atom_id res chain seq x y z
N MET A 1 -3.69 -9.39 -20.69
CA MET A 1 -3.81 -9.79 -19.27
C MET A 1 -3.14 -11.14 -19.05
N LEU A 2 -2.36 -11.28 -17.98
CA LEU A 2 -1.75 -12.54 -17.56
C LEU A 2 -2.83 -13.52 -17.07
N THR A 3 -2.69 -14.81 -17.41
CA THR A 3 -3.68 -15.85 -17.06
C THR A 3 -3.26 -16.74 -15.90
N ARG A 4 -2.06 -16.55 -15.36
CA ARG A 4 -1.55 -17.28 -14.20
C ARG A 4 -0.52 -16.46 -13.43
N ASN A 5 -0.20 -16.92 -12.23
CA ASN A 5 0.92 -16.38 -11.46
C ASN A 5 2.23 -16.83 -12.12
N ILE A 6 3.06 -15.85 -12.45
CA ILE A 6 4.41 -16.08 -12.98
C ILE A 6 5.41 -15.83 -11.86
N ASP A 7 5.28 -14.69 -11.18
CA ASP A 7 6.11 -14.32 -10.04
C ASP A 7 5.34 -13.34 -9.15
N VAL A 8 4.82 -13.85 -8.02
CA VAL A 8 4.02 -13.07 -7.08
C VAL A 8 4.85 -11.98 -6.41
N SER A 9 6.12 -12.27 -6.10
CA SER A 9 7.03 -11.31 -5.45
C SER A 9 7.32 -10.08 -6.33
N GLN A 10 7.14 -10.23 -7.64
CA GLN A 10 7.34 -9.20 -8.65
C GLN A 10 6.02 -8.65 -9.21
N GLY A 11 4.86 -8.95 -8.62
CA GLY A 11 3.57 -8.44 -9.13
C GLY A 11 3.15 -9.01 -10.49
N LEU A 12 3.81 -10.06 -10.98
CA LEU A 12 3.44 -10.79 -12.20
C LEU A 12 2.41 -11.88 -11.86
N VAL A 13 1.23 -11.44 -11.46
CA VAL A 13 0.14 -12.29 -10.96
C VAL A 13 -0.94 -12.51 -12.02
N ASN A 14 -1.77 -13.53 -11.80
CA ASN A 14 -2.96 -13.77 -12.59
C ASN A 14 -3.87 -12.54 -12.54
N GLY A 15 -4.31 -12.06 -13.69
CA GLY A 15 -5.13 -10.85 -13.77
C GLY A 15 -4.33 -9.56 -13.99
N SER A 16 -3.00 -9.56 -13.93
CA SER A 16 -2.21 -8.36 -14.25
C SER A 16 -2.39 -7.97 -15.72
N PHE A 17 -2.62 -6.67 -15.96
CA PHE A 17 -2.78 -6.13 -17.31
C PHE A 17 -1.45 -5.61 -17.85
N SER A 18 -1.36 -5.68 -19.16
CA SER A 18 -0.17 -5.31 -19.89
C SER A 18 -0.49 -5.11 -21.36
N THR A 19 0.33 -4.28 -21.99
CA THR A 19 0.32 -4.02 -23.42
C THR A 19 1.41 -4.83 -24.10
N LEU A 20 1.06 -5.58 -25.15
CA LEU A 20 2.03 -6.29 -25.98
C LEU A 20 2.82 -5.27 -26.81
N VAL A 21 4.13 -5.23 -26.64
CA VAL A 21 5.02 -4.28 -27.34
C VAL A 21 5.73 -4.95 -28.51
N ARG A 22 6.22 -6.18 -28.32
CA ARG A 22 6.97 -6.89 -29.38
C ARG A 22 6.79 -8.40 -29.27
N VAL A 23 6.67 -9.04 -30.44
CA VAL A 23 6.76 -10.48 -30.61
C VAL A 23 8.15 -10.81 -31.11
N ILE A 24 8.85 -11.73 -30.44
CA ILE A 24 10.16 -12.20 -30.87
C ILE A 24 9.99 -13.60 -31.43
N SER A 25 10.47 -13.78 -32.66
CA SER A 25 10.46 -15.06 -33.36
C SER A 25 11.88 -15.47 -33.71
N SER A 26 12.15 -16.77 -33.66
CA SER A 26 13.34 -17.39 -34.23
C SER A 26 12.92 -18.24 -35.42
N GLU A 27 13.72 -18.26 -36.47
CA GLU A 27 13.50 -19.15 -37.59
C GLU A 27 14.13 -20.52 -37.29
N GLN A 28 13.32 -21.57 -37.37
CA GLN A 28 13.79 -22.95 -37.24
C GLN A 28 13.22 -23.72 -38.44
N ASN A 29 14.10 -24.32 -39.25
CA ASN A 29 13.73 -25.10 -40.44
C ASN A 29 12.82 -24.35 -41.42
N GLY A 30 13.07 -23.05 -41.63
CA GLY A 30 12.28 -22.19 -42.54
C GLY A 30 10.91 -21.79 -42.01
N VAL A 31 10.59 -22.11 -40.74
CA VAL A 31 9.33 -21.73 -40.08
C VAL A 31 9.62 -20.75 -38.95
N ALA A 32 8.94 -19.61 -38.97
CA ALA A 32 9.02 -18.62 -37.90
C ALA A 32 8.32 -19.13 -36.63
N HIS A 33 9.11 -19.43 -35.61
CA HIS A 33 8.61 -19.85 -34.31
C HIS A 33 8.73 -18.71 -33.29
N VAL A 34 7.59 -18.20 -32.81
CA VAL A 34 7.56 -17.18 -31.75
C VAL A 34 8.24 -17.76 -30.51
N THR A 35 9.29 -17.15 -29.99
CA THR A 35 10.02 -17.65 -28.81
C THR A 35 9.58 -16.97 -27.52
N MET A 36 9.34 -15.66 -27.57
CA MET A 36 8.94 -14.88 -26.41
C MET A 36 8.13 -13.64 -26.79
N LEU A 37 7.42 -13.10 -25.80
CA LEU A 37 6.65 -11.86 -25.90
C LEU A 37 7.24 -10.80 -24.97
N ARG A 38 7.33 -9.56 -25.44
CA ARG A 38 7.68 -8.40 -24.62
C ARG A 38 6.43 -7.62 -24.26
N LEU A 39 6.15 -7.52 -22.97
CA LEU A 39 4.98 -6.83 -22.44
C LEU A 39 5.41 -5.61 -21.64
N LYS A 40 4.70 -4.49 -21.82
CA LYS A 40 4.73 -3.36 -20.89
C LYS A 40 3.61 -3.56 -19.87
N MET A 41 3.95 -3.73 -18.60
CA MET A 41 2.96 -3.89 -17.53
C MET A 41 2.26 -2.56 -17.25
N ASP A 42 0.97 -2.61 -16.90
CA ASP A 42 0.21 -1.42 -16.47
C ASP A 42 0.72 -0.91 -15.12
N ASP A 43 1.11 -1.83 -14.22
CA ASP A 43 1.81 -1.52 -12.97
C ASP A 43 3.32 -1.33 -13.24
N GLU A 44 3.80 -0.10 -13.05
CA GLU A 44 5.20 0.26 -13.26
C GLU A 44 6.17 -0.44 -12.30
N THR A 45 5.69 -0.96 -11.17
CA THR A 45 6.52 -1.70 -10.21
C THR A 45 6.63 -3.18 -10.55
N ALA A 46 5.76 -3.70 -11.41
CA ALA A 46 5.66 -5.13 -11.72
C ALA A 46 6.78 -5.62 -12.65
N GLY A 47 7.37 -6.76 -12.32
CA GLY A 47 8.39 -7.44 -13.10
C GLY A 47 9.73 -6.71 -13.14
N ARG A 48 10.06 -5.89 -12.13
CA ARG A 48 11.31 -5.11 -12.10
C ARG A 48 12.56 -5.97 -12.32
N ASN A 49 12.63 -7.12 -11.66
CA ASN A 49 13.75 -8.05 -11.82
C ASN A 49 13.77 -8.78 -13.19
N TYR A 50 12.69 -8.68 -13.96
CA TYR A 50 12.59 -9.26 -15.31
C TYR A 50 12.96 -8.26 -16.42
N ARG A 51 13.18 -6.98 -16.11
CA ARG A 51 13.31 -5.90 -17.10
C ARG A 51 14.62 -5.86 -17.89
N ASN A 52 15.65 -6.62 -17.51
CA ASN A 52 17.00 -6.51 -18.08
C ASN A 52 17.60 -7.81 -18.66
N ARG A 53 16.77 -8.67 -19.26
CA ARG A 53 17.24 -9.94 -19.85
C ARG A 53 17.60 -9.89 -21.34
N ALA A 54 17.53 -8.73 -22.02
CA ALA A 54 18.00 -8.63 -23.41
C ALA A 54 18.68 -7.27 -23.70
N PRO A 55 19.77 -7.25 -24.50
CA PRO A 55 20.50 -6.03 -24.81
C PRO A 55 19.70 -5.11 -25.77
N GLY A 56 19.76 -3.80 -25.51
CA GLY A 56 19.37 -2.74 -26.47
C GLY A 56 17.87 -2.37 -26.55
N GLY A 57 17.07 -2.60 -25.51
CA GLY A 57 15.66 -2.16 -25.47
C GLY A 57 15.34 -1.28 -24.24
N PRO A 58 14.19 -0.57 -24.23
CA PRO A 58 13.78 0.24 -23.09
C PRO A 58 13.62 -0.61 -21.81
N ASP A 59 14.09 -0.06 -20.69
CA ASP A 59 14.33 -0.70 -19.37
C ASP A 59 13.05 -1.11 -18.59
N ASN A 60 11.90 -1.21 -19.26
CA ASN A 60 10.60 -1.41 -18.61
C ASN A 60 9.74 -2.56 -19.15
N LEU A 61 10.32 -3.46 -19.97
CA LEU A 61 9.58 -4.56 -20.58
C LEU A 61 9.79 -5.89 -19.85
N VAL A 62 8.71 -6.64 -19.67
CA VAL A 62 8.72 -7.99 -19.07
C VAL A 62 8.67 -9.04 -20.17
N TYR A 63 9.57 -10.02 -20.09
CA TYR A 63 9.66 -11.13 -21.04
C TYR A 63 8.79 -12.30 -20.60
N ILE A 64 7.87 -12.71 -21.47
CA ILE A 64 6.96 -13.82 -21.24
C ILE A 64 7.24 -14.96 -22.21
N TYR A 65 7.37 -16.17 -21.65
CA TYR A 65 7.62 -17.41 -22.37
C TYR A 65 6.37 -18.29 -22.36
N ARG A 66 6.34 -19.30 -23.23
CA ARG A 66 5.31 -20.34 -23.14
C ARG A 66 5.44 -21.07 -21.82
N ALA A 67 4.31 -21.29 -21.18
CA ALA A 67 4.21 -22.11 -20.01
C ALA A 67 3.43 -23.38 -20.33
N GLU A 68 3.75 -24.43 -19.59
CA GLU A 68 3.03 -25.69 -19.63
C GLU A 68 1.98 -25.71 -18.52
N GLU A 69 0.78 -26.17 -18.85
CA GLU A 69 -0.35 -26.27 -17.94
C GLU A 69 -1.09 -27.60 -18.14
N ASN A 70 -1.35 -28.30 -17.04
CA ASN A 70 -2.17 -29.50 -17.05
C ASN A 70 -3.64 -29.10 -17.24
N MET A 71 -4.28 -29.70 -18.23
CA MET A 71 -5.70 -29.49 -18.50
C MET A 71 -6.57 -30.30 -17.52
N LYS A 72 -7.85 -29.92 -17.40
CA LYS A 72 -8.83 -30.67 -16.59
C LYS A 72 -8.96 -32.14 -17.02
N GLN A 73 -8.73 -32.41 -18.30
CA GLN A 73 -8.71 -33.77 -18.82
C GLN A 73 -7.37 -34.43 -18.49
N LYS A 74 -7.43 -35.56 -17.78
CA LYS A 74 -6.26 -36.31 -17.32
C LYS A 74 -5.37 -36.69 -18.52
N GLY A 75 -4.07 -36.42 -18.40
CA GLY A 75 -3.08 -36.73 -19.44
C GLY A 75 -3.00 -35.71 -20.59
N VAL A 76 -3.78 -34.62 -20.55
CA VAL A 76 -3.71 -33.56 -21.56
C VAL A 76 -2.94 -32.36 -21.01
N VAL A 77 -1.97 -31.91 -21.78
CA VAL A 77 -1.10 -30.78 -21.44
C VAL A 77 -1.23 -29.70 -22.50
N ARG A 78 -1.32 -28.44 -22.07
CA ARG A 78 -1.31 -27.26 -22.95
C ARG A 78 -0.01 -26.51 -22.78
N ARG A 79 0.69 -26.24 -23.89
CA ARG A 79 1.85 -25.36 -23.93
C ARG A 79 1.51 -24.06 -24.68
N GLN A 80 1.35 -22.97 -23.94
CA GLN A 80 0.93 -21.67 -24.50
C GLN A 80 1.50 -20.51 -23.67
N PHE A 81 1.60 -19.32 -24.26
CA PHE A 81 1.89 -18.09 -23.51
C PHE A 81 0.75 -17.82 -22.51
N PRO A 82 1.06 -17.55 -21.23
CA PRO A 82 0.06 -17.32 -20.20
C PRO A 82 -0.56 -15.92 -20.28
N ILE A 83 -1.08 -15.56 -21.45
CA ILE A 83 -1.73 -14.29 -21.72
C ILE A 83 -3.02 -14.48 -22.50
N LYS A 84 -3.94 -13.53 -22.34
CA LYS A 84 -5.11 -13.39 -23.20
C LYS A 84 -5.40 -11.92 -23.49
N LEU A 85 -6.09 -11.69 -24.61
CA LEU A 85 -6.69 -10.39 -24.92
C LEU A 85 -7.66 -9.99 -23.81
N ALA A 86 -7.65 -8.70 -23.46
CA ALA A 86 -8.35 -8.20 -22.28
C ALA A 86 -8.93 -6.80 -22.47
N PHE A 87 -9.18 -6.38 -23.72
CA PHE A 87 -9.92 -5.13 -24.00
C PHE A 87 -11.34 -5.16 -23.43
N ALA A 88 -11.97 -6.33 -23.47
CA ALA A 88 -13.21 -6.62 -22.77
C ALA A 88 -12.98 -7.76 -21.77
N CYS A 89 -13.50 -7.58 -20.56
CA CYS A 89 -13.43 -8.58 -19.48
C CYS A 89 -14.80 -8.72 -18.83
N THR A 90 -15.07 -9.89 -18.25
CA THR A 90 -16.26 -10.08 -17.44
C THR A 90 -16.14 -9.32 -16.13
N ILE A 91 -17.28 -8.95 -15.55
CA ILE A 91 -17.35 -8.21 -14.27
C ILE A 91 -16.63 -8.98 -13.15
N HIS A 92 -16.83 -10.31 -13.08
CA HIS A 92 -16.12 -11.17 -12.12
C HIS A 92 -14.59 -11.13 -12.26
N LYS A 93 -14.06 -10.86 -13.46
CA LYS A 93 -12.60 -10.79 -13.69
C LYS A 93 -12.00 -9.45 -13.34
N VAL A 94 -12.81 -8.40 -13.22
CA VAL A 94 -12.35 -7.06 -12.83
C VAL A 94 -12.68 -6.73 -11.38
N GLN A 95 -13.32 -7.63 -10.63
CA GLN A 95 -13.59 -7.43 -9.20
C GLN A 95 -12.28 -7.21 -8.42
N GLY A 96 -12.23 -6.14 -7.63
CA GLY A 96 -11.03 -5.74 -6.89
C GLY A 96 -10.01 -4.95 -7.71
N MET A 97 -10.25 -4.73 -9.00
CA MET A 97 -9.39 -3.88 -9.84
C MET A 97 -9.82 -2.42 -9.80
N THR A 98 -8.89 -1.52 -10.08
CA THR A 98 -9.13 -0.08 -10.22
C THR A 98 -8.76 0.35 -11.64
N ARG A 99 -9.62 1.14 -12.27
CA ARG A 99 -9.46 1.64 -13.64
C ARG A 99 -9.72 3.14 -13.70
N THR A 100 -8.94 3.82 -14.53
CA THR A 100 -9.14 5.25 -14.80
C THR A 100 -10.31 5.49 -15.77
N SER A 101 -10.55 4.56 -16.69
CA SER A 101 -11.67 4.60 -17.61
C SER A 101 -12.14 3.19 -18.00
N ALA A 102 -13.45 3.04 -18.21
CA ALA A 102 -14.05 1.81 -18.74
C ALA A 102 -15.39 2.09 -19.43
N VAL A 103 -15.70 1.24 -20.42
CA VAL A 103 -17.05 1.10 -20.97
C VAL A 103 -17.74 -0.07 -20.27
N VAL A 104 -18.91 0.18 -19.67
CA VAL A 104 -19.70 -0.80 -18.92
C VAL A 104 -21.04 -1.01 -19.62
N SER A 105 -21.32 -2.24 -20.08
CA SER A 105 -22.64 -2.62 -20.58
C SER A 105 -23.47 -3.26 -19.47
N LEU A 106 -24.70 -2.79 -19.28
CA LEU A 106 -25.63 -3.37 -18.30
C LEU A 106 -26.54 -4.47 -18.89
N LYS A 107 -26.47 -4.71 -20.21
CA LYS A 107 -27.33 -5.65 -20.93
C LYS A 107 -27.36 -7.07 -20.35
N HIS A 108 -26.21 -7.59 -19.95
CA HIS A 108 -26.02 -8.98 -19.51
C HIS A 108 -25.77 -9.10 -18.00
N ILE A 109 -26.38 -8.22 -17.21
CA ILE A 109 -26.38 -8.35 -15.75
C ILE A 109 -27.47 -9.34 -15.33
N PHE A 110 -27.08 -10.30 -14.47
CA PHE A 110 -27.95 -11.38 -13.99
C PHE A 110 -27.77 -11.74 -12.51
N GLU A 111 -26.73 -11.24 -11.81
CA GLU A 111 -26.58 -11.41 -10.37
C GLU A 111 -26.69 -10.06 -9.64
N PRO A 112 -27.28 -10.06 -8.42
CA PRO A 112 -27.37 -8.86 -7.60
C PRO A 112 -25.98 -8.29 -7.31
N GLY A 113 -25.86 -6.96 -7.36
CA GLY A 113 -24.61 -6.24 -7.11
C GLY A 113 -23.58 -6.27 -8.25
N MET A 114 -23.77 -7.03 -9.33
CA MET A 114 -22.83 -7.02 -10.47
C MET A 114 -22.69 -5.62 -11.11
N ALA A 115 -23.80 -4.90 -11.28
CA ALA A 115 -23.76 -3.55 -11.83
C ALA A 115 -22.93 -2.61 -10.93
N TYR A 116 -23.11 -2.72 -9.61
CA TYR A 116 -22.30 -1.98 -8.63
C TYR A 116 -20.82 -2.35 -8.72
N VAL A 117 -20.49 -3.65 -8.82
CA VAL A 117 -19.09 -4.08 -8.97
C VAL A 117 -18.47 -3.48 -10.22
N ALA A 118 -19.18 -3.50 -11.35
CA ALA A 118 -18.69 -2.97 -12.63
C ALA A 118 -18.41 -1.46 -12.57
N VAL A 119 -19.37 -0.69 -12.06
CA VAL A 119 -19.27 0.78 -11.97
C VAL A 119 -18.21 1.21 -10.95
N SER A 120 -18.14 0.54 -9.80
CA SER A 120 -17.18 0.87 -8.72
C SER A 120 -15.71 0.58 -9.08
N ARG A 121 -15.42 0.01 -10.26
CA ARG A 121 -14.02 -0.16 -10.71
C ARG A 121 -13.43 1.14 -11.27
N VAL A 122 -14.26 2.11 -11.66
CA VAL A 122 -13.79 3.36 -12.28
C VAL A 122 -13.61 4.45 -11.24
N THR A 123 -12.47 5.13 -11.26
CA THR A 123 -12.10 6.14 -10.24
C THR A 123 -12.78 7.49 -10.39
N SER A 124 -13.34 7.79 -11.56
CA SER A 124 -14.02 9.06 -11.83
C SER A 124 -15.24 8.87 -12.72
N LEU A 125 -16.22 9.75 -12.56
CA LEU A 125 -17.41 9.77 -13.40
C LEU A 125 -17.06 10.06 -14.88
N SER A 126 -16.08 10.92 -15.12
CA SER A 126 -15.61 11.26 -16.48
C SER A 126 -15.00 10.07 -17.24
N GLY A 127 -14.45 9.09 -16.53
CA GLY A 127 -13.90 7.88 -17.13
C GLY A 127 -14.92 6.77 -17.33
N LEU A 128 -16.14 6.93 -16.82
CA LEU A 128 -17.19 5.91 -16.85
C LEU A 128 -18.12 6.15 -18.05
N HIS A 129 -18.20 5.15 -18.93
CA HIS A 129 -19.13 5.17 -20.05
C HIS A 129 -20.09 3.99 -19.91
N ILE A 130 -21.37 4.27 -19.65
CA ILE A 130 -22.40 3.23 -19.54
C ILE A 130 -23.11 3.08 -20.88
N VAL A 131 -23.24 1.83 -21.33
CA VAL A 131 -24.03 1.46 -22.51
C VAL A 131 -25.11 0.46 -22.10
N ASP A 132 -26.16 0.35 -22.91
CA ASP A 132 -27.32 -0.54 -22.65
C ASP A 132 -27.92 -0.34 -21.25
N MET A 133 -28.15 0.92 -20.87
CA MET A 133 -28.68 1.27 -19.56
C MET A 133 -30.04 0.58 -19.33
N ASP A 134 -30.13 -0.18 -18.24
CA ASP A 134 -31.35 -0.83 -17.78
C ASP A 134 -31.36 -0.77 -16.24
N GLU A 135 -32.18 0.12 -15.69
CA GLU A 135 -32.28 0.34 -14.25
C GLU A 135 -32.73 -0.92 -13.50
N SER A 136 -33.51 -1.81 -14.15
CA SER A 136 -33.94 -3.06 -13.53
C SER A 136 -32.77 -4.01 -13.22
N LYS A 137 -31.62 -3.80 -13.85
CA LYS A 137 -30.37 -4.54 -13.62
C LYS A 137 -29.56 -4.02 -12.44
N ILE A 138 -29.96 -2.90 -11.85
CA ILE A 138 -29.30 -2.31 -10.70
C ILE A 138 -30.08 -2.71 -9.46
N TYR A 139 -29.77 -3.90 -8.92
CA TYR A 139 -30.46 -4.43 -7.74
C TYR A 139 -29.49 -5.09 -6.76
N ALA A 140 -29.89 -5.08 -5.49
CA ALA A 140 -29.21 -5.74 -4.39
C ALA A 140 -29.95 -7.02 -3.99
N ASN A 141 -29.23 -7.95 -3.37
CA ASN A 141 -29.85 -9.13 -2.78
C ASN A 141 -30.62 -8.71 -1.52
N SER A 142 -31.91 -9.06 -1.44
CA SER A 142 -32.79 -8.74 -0.30
C SER A 142 -32.29 -9.29 1.04
N GLN A 143 -31.60 -10.43 1.03
CA GLN A 143 -30.98 -11.00 2.24
C GLN A 143 -29.84 -10.11 2.76
N ILE A 144 -29.07 -9.48 1.88
CA ILE A 144 -28.00 -8.54 2.27
C ILE A 144 -28.63 -7.27 2.85
N THR A 145 -29.70 -6.76 2.25
CA THR A 145 -30.44 -5.62 2.81
C THR A 145 -31.00 -5.92 4.20
N ALA A 146 -31.55 -7.13 4.40
CA ALA A 146 -32.02 -7.57 5.72
C ALA A 146 -30.86 -7.69 6.72
N ALA A 147 -29.74 -8.30 6.31
CA ALA A 147 -28.55 -8.43 7.15
C ALA A 147 -27.98 -7.06 7.56
N LEU A 148 -27.90 -6.11 6.64
CA LEU A 148 -27.42 -4.75 6.92
C LEU A 148 -28.28 -4.02 7.97
N ARG A 149 -29.59 -4.29 8.04
CA ARG A 149 -30.46 -3.73 9.09
C ARG A 149 -30.18 -4.29 10.47
N THR A 150 -29.72 -5.55 10.54
CA THR A 150 -29.35 -6.22 11.79
C THR A 150 -27.87 -6.06 12.14
N MET A 151 -27.07 -5.55 11.21
CA MET A 151 -25.65 -5.32 11.43
C MET A 151 -25.49 -4.31 12.57
N ARG A 152 -24.66 -4.65 13.56
CA ARG A 152 -24.35 -3.74 14.66
C ARG A 152 -23.85 -2.43 14.06
N GLN A 153 -24.59 -1.35 14.29
CA GLN A 153 -24.12 -0.02 13.92
C GLN A 153 -22.91 0.32 14.76
N VAL A 154 -21.92 0.97 14.14
CA VAL A 154 -20.80 1.54 14.88
C VAL A 154 -21.38 2.63 15.77
N ASN A 155 -21.38 2.39 17.08
CA ASN A 155 -21.67 3.42 18.05
C ASN A 155 -20.36 4.16 18.33
N LEU A 156 -20.29 5.43 17.93
CA LEU A 156 -19.12 6.28 18.18
C LEU A 156 -18.84 6.41 19.68
N ASP A 157 -19.87 6.33 20.52
CA ASP A 157 -19.75 6.40 21.98
C ASP A 157 -19.15 5.12 22.59
N ASP A 158 -19.32 3.97 21.92
CA ASP A 158 -18.75 2.67 22.33
C ASP A 158 -17.43 2.35 21.60
N MET A 159 -16.99 3.21 20.67
CA MET A 159 -15.67 3.07 20.10
C MET A 159 -14.67 3.26 21.24
N MET A 160 -13.88 2.23 21.51
CA MET A 160 -12.82 2.34 22.51
C MET A 160 -11.96 3.55 22.14
N PRO A 161 -11.78 4.52 23.06
CA PRO A 161 -10.77 5.55 22.85
C PRO A 161 -9.44 4.85 22.61
N LEU A 162 -8.60 5.35 21.69
CA LEU A 162 -7.25 4.81 21.50
C LEU A 162 -6.48 4.85 22.84
N LEU A 163 -6.80 5.83 23.67
CA LEU A 163 -6.26 5.99 25.02
C LEU A 163 -7.32 5.72 26.09
N LYS A 164 -7.23 4.55 26.75
CA LYS A 164 -8.01 4.29 27.96
C LYS A 164 -7.40 5.05 29.14
N ILE A 165 -7.95 6.22 29.46
CA ILE A 165 -7.55 6.98 30.65
C ILE A 165 -8.06 6.23 31.90
N THR A 166 -7.16 5.54 32.60
CA THR A 166 -7.46 4.80 33.83
C THR A 166 -7.50 5.70 35.06
N GLN A 167 -6.79 6.84 35.02
CA GLN A 167 -6.72 7.79 36.12
C GLN A 167 -6.34 9.17 35.58
N THR A 168 -7.18 10.18 35.83
CA THR A 168 -6.85 11.58 35.55
C THR A 168 -6.06 12.12 36.72
N VAL A 169 -4.75 12.30 36.54
CA VAL A 169 -3.92 12.97 37.54
C VAL A 169 -3.98 14.46 37.24
N ASN A 170 -4.80 15.20 37.97
CA ASN A 170 -4.80 16.67 37.91
C ASN A 170 -3.53 17.18 38.59
N GLY A 171 -2.51 17.50 37.79
CA GLY A 171 -1.33 18.20 38.27
C GLY A 171 -0.62 18.91 37.13
N HIS A 172 -0.15 20.13 37.40
CA HIS A 172 0.81 20.84 36.56
C HIS A 172 2.18 20.10 36.43
N ASP A 173 2.30 18.90 37.01
CA ASP A 173 3.51 18.07 37.10
C ASP A 173 3.45 16.76 36.31
N THR A 174 2.42 16.55 35.48
CA THR A 174 2.28 15.34 34.66
C THR A 174 2.85 15.54 33.26
N LEU A 175 3.56 14.54 32.74
CA LEU A 175 4.04 14.50 31.37
C LEU A 175 3.37 13.34 30.63
N THR A 176 2.60 13.63 29.60
CA THR A 176 1.88 12.62 28.79
C THR A 176 2.73 12.18 27.61
N ILE A 177 3.09 10.89 27.57
CA ILE A 177 3.83 10.30 26.46
C ILE A 177 2.91 9.32 25.74
N VAL A 178 2.75 9.49 24.43
CA VAL A 178 1.99 8.58 23.57
C VAL A 178 2.95 7.93 22.59
N HIS A 179 2.87 6.61 22.44
CA HIS A 179 3.59 5.88 21.40
C HIS A 179 2.60 5.27 20.42
N HIS A 180 2.83 5.50 19.13
CA HIS A 180 1.96 5.00 18.06
C HIS A 180 2.78 4.52 16.86
N ASN A 181 2.42 3.37 16.32
CA ASN A 181 3.00 2.87 15.08
C ASN A 181 2.18 3.40 13.90
N THR A 182 2.82 4.13 13.00
CA THR A 182 2.14 4.84 11.90
C THR A 182 2.12 4.10 10.57
N GLU A 183 2.94 3.06 10.39
CA GLU A 183 3.12 2.32 9.12
C GLU A 183 3.24 3.21 7.85
N GLY A 184 3.75 4.44 8.00
CA GLY A 184 3.83 5.44 6.95
C GLY A 184 3.21 6.78 7.33
N LEU A 185 3.96 7.58 8.08
CA LEU A 185 3.52 8.90 8.54
C LEU A 185 2.98 9.83 7.42
N PRO A 186 3.59 9.94 6.22
CA PRO A 186 3.06 10.83 5.18
C PRO A 186 1.62 10.52 4.75
N CYS A 187 1.20 9.26 4.82
CA CYS A 187 -0.15 8.84 4.45
C CYS A 187 -1.18 9.15 5.55
N HIS A 188 -0.73 9.28 6.80
CA HIS A 188 -1.59 9.34 8.00
C HIS A 188 -1.45 10.63 8.80
N VAL A 189 -0.59 11.57 8.39
CA VAL A 189 -0.33 12.80 9.15
C VAL A 189 -1.59 13.65 9.35
N ASN A 190 -2.50 13.68 8.36
CA ASN A 190 -3.75 14.44 8.49
C ASN A 190 -4.71 13.81 9.51
N ASP A 191 -4.72 12.47 9.59
CA ASP A 191 -5.49 11.74 10.59
C ASP A 191 -4.94 12.05 11.99
N ILE A 192 -3.62 12.00 12.16
CA ILE A 192 -2.94 12.34 13.42
C ILE A 192 -3.23 13.77 13.86
N LYS A 193 -3.15 14.74 12.93
CA LYS A 193 -3.48 16.15 13.19
C LYS A 193 -4.90 16.37 13.66
N SER A 194 -5.82 15.53 13.19
CA SER A 194 -7.25 15.63 13.52
C SER A 194 -7.64 14.78 14.73
N HIS A 195 -6.72 13.95 15.23
CA HIS A 195 -7.00 12.98 16.28
C HIS A 195 -6.91 13.62 17.66
N HIS A 196 -8.05 13.96 18.24
CA HIS A 196 -8.14 14.69 19.51
C HIS A 196 -7.31 14.06 20.65
N GLU A 197 -7.25 12.73 20.74
CA GLU A 197 -6.47 12.02 21.77
C GLU A 197 -4.96 12.07 21.56
N LEU A 198 -4.47 11.96 20.32
CA LEU A 198 -3.02 11.99 20.05
C LEU A 198 -2.46 13.40 20.28
N CYS A 199 -3.27 14.43 20.01
CA CYS A 199 -2.94 15.82 20.29
C CYS A 199 -2.87 16.16 21.79
N LEU A 200 -3.32 15.29 22.69
CA LEU A 200 -3.13 15.48 24.13
C LEU A 200 -1.69 15.18 24.57
N ALA A 201 -0.93 14.42 23.78
CA ALA A 201 0.43 14.01 24.12
C ALA A 201 1.36 15.21 24.28
N ASP A 202 2.13 15.27 25.37
CA ASP A 202 3.21 16.24 25.51
C ASP A 202 4.45 15.80 24.72
N VAL A 203 4.62 14.47 24.61
CA VAL A 203 5.59 13.82 23.73
C VAL A 203 4.86 12.72 22.94
N LEU A 204 4.80 12.86 21.62
CA LEU A 204 4.23 11.88 20.70
C LEU A 204 5.35 11.17 19.95
N CYS A 205 5.55 9.90 20.28
CA CYS A 205 6.54 8.99 19.73
C CYS A 205 5.89 8.17 18.60
N LEU A 206 6.41 8.30 17.37
CA LEU A 206 5.92 7.61 16.19
C LEU A 206 6.96 6.65 15.62
N THR A 207 6.56 5.39 15.46
CA THR A 207 7.37 4.35 14.78
C THR A 207 6.83 4.04 13.38
N GLU A 208 7.66 3.37 12.58
CA GLU A 208 7.39 3.06 11.16
C GLU A 208 7.00 4.28 10.34
N THR A 209 7.71 5.39 10.51
CA THR A 209 7.35 6.67 9.87
C THR A 209 7.54 6.67 8.35
N HIS A 210 8.39 5.79 7.82
CA HIS A 210 8.69 5.58 6.40
C HIS A 210 9.23 6.84 5.69
N LEU A 211 9.79 7.79 6.47
CA LEU A 211 10.34 9.03 5.95
C LEU A 211 11.65 8.78 5.19
N GLN A 212 11.86 9.57 4.13
CA GLN A 212 13.04 9.51 3.28
C GLN A 212 13.69 10.89 3.16
N GLY A 213 15.02 10.91 3.04
CA GLY A 213 15.80 12.14 2.90
C GLY A 213 15.92 12.96 4.19
N SER A 214 16.73 14.02 4.12
CA SER A 214 16.93 14.96 5.23
C SER A 214 15.75 15.92 5.38
N PHE A 215 15.14 16.33 4.27
CA PHE A 215 14.02 17.24 4.24
C PHE A 215 12.78 16.66 4.97
N VAL A 216 12.04 17.53 5.65
CA VAL A 216 10.74 17.25 6.25
C VAL A 216 9.78 18.23 5.59
N ALA A 217 8.76 17.73 4.90
CA ALA A 217 7.74 18.59 4.32
C ALA A 217 6.97 19.35 5.40
N ASP A 218 6.59 20.60 5.15
CA ASP A 218 5.81 21.41 6.08
C ASP A 218 4.50 20.71 6.50
N SER A 219 3.92 19.91 5.60
CA SER A 219 2.74 19.10 5.86
C SER A 219 2.91 18.07 6.99
N LEU A 220 4.13 17.67 7.32
CA LEU A 220 4.43 16.70 8.39
C LEU A 220 4.58 17.35 9.76
N HIS A 221 4.62 18.68 9.86
CA HIS A 221 4.71 19.37 11.15
C HIS A 221 3.35 19.40 11.85
N LEU A 222 3.36 19.20 13.17
CA LEU A 222 2.20 19.36 14.03
C LEU A 222 2.27 20.74 14.69
N GLU A 223 1.15 21.45 14.73
CA GLU A 223 1.08 22.80 15.33
C GLU A 223 1.40 22.75 16.82
N GLY A 224 2.33 23.59 17.27
CA GLY A 224 2.77 23.64 18.67
C GLY A 224 3.72 22.50 19.09
N TYR A 225 4.27 21.74 18.13
CA TYR A 225 5.26 20.69 18.39
C TYR A 225 6.56 20.91 17.60
N THR A 226 7.67 20.61 18.26
CA THR A 226 8.98 20.42 17.63
C THR A 226 9.17 18.94 17.26
N MET A 227 9.50 18.67 16.00
CA MET A 227 9.74 17.32 15.49
C MET A 227 11.22 16.96 15.54
N PHE A 228 11.52 15.79 16.08
CA PHE A 228 12.82 15.11 15.99
C PHE A 228 12.61 13.81 15.22
N LYS A 229 13.54 13.43 14.33
CA LYS A 229 13.38 12.21 13.53
C LYS A 229 14.69 11.46 13.33
N ARG A 230 14.57 10.16 13.10
CA ARG A 230 15.66 9.32 12.61
C ARG A 230 15.15 8.34 11.58
N ASN A 231 15.59 8.50 10.34
CA ASN A 231 15.23 7.60 9.25
C ASN A 231 16.01 6.27 9.38
N ARG A 232 15.39 5.16 8.94
CA ARG A 232 16.01 3.81 8.91
C ARG A 232 17.43 3.78 8.37
N HIS A 233 17.68 4.40 7.22
CA HIS A 233 18.99 4.38 6.58
C HIS A 233 20.11 5.06 7.40
N LEU A 234 19.77 5.92 8.36
CA LEU A 234 20.72 6.57 9.27
C LEU A 234 20.91 5.77 10.58
N SER A 235 20.07 4.78 10.83
CA SER A 235 20.11 3.97 12.05
C SER A 235 21.07 2.78 11.94
N TYR A 236 21.29 2.25 10.74
CA TYR A 236 22.15 1.09 10.52
C TYR A 236 23.43 1.49 9.76
N THR A 237 24.51 1.74 10.49
CA THR A 237 25.83 2.05 9.90
C THR A 237 26.58 0.81 9.45
N ASN A 238 26.48 -0.28 10.22
CA ASN A 238 27.27 -1.50 10.01
C ASN A 238 26.48 -2.64 9.35
N VAL A 239 25.18 -2.45 9.09
CA VAL A 239 24.29 -3.48 8.50
C VAL A 239 23.54 -2.93 7.27
N PRO A 240 24.19 -2.83 6.10
CA PRO A 240 23.62 -2.20 4.90
C PRO A 240 22.33 -2.88 4.39
N GLN A 241 22.19 -4.18 4.66
CA GLN A 241 20.99 -4.94 4.28
C GLN A 241 19.73 -4.46 5.02
N MET A 242 19.88 -4.03 6.28
CA MET A 242 18.77 -3.51 7.10
C MET A 242 18.49 -2.04 6.79
N ALA A 243 19.52 -1.24 6.47
CA ALA A 243 19.39 0.15 6.06
C ALA A 243 18.54 0.33 4.78
N ASN A 244 18.62 -0.63 3.86
CA ASN A 244 17.97 -0.58 2.54
C ASN A 244 16.59 -1.26 2.48
N LYS A 245 16.09 -1.81 3.59
CA LYS A 245 14.72 -2.33 3.64
C LYS A 245 13.71 -1.20 3.52
N ARG A 246 12.55 -1.51 2.92
CA ARG A 246 11.41 -0.59 2.91
C ARG A 246 10.79 -0.54 4.29
N GLY A 247 10.34 0.65 4.68
CA GLY A 247 9.67 0.90 5.94
C GLY A 247 10.61 1.33 7.08
N GLY A 248 10.11 1.38 8.31
CA GLY A 248 10.85 1.85 9.49
C GLY A 248 11.06 3.38 9.57
N GLY A 249 11.91 3.79 10.50
CA GLY A 249 12.16 5.16 10.93
C GLY A 249 11.31 5.54 12.14
N VAL A 250 11.86 6.41 12.98
CA VAL A 250 11.21 6.95 14.18
C VAL A 250 11.09 8.47 14.10
N ALA A 251 10.03 9.04 14.67
CA ALA A 251 9.88 10.47 14.84
C ALA A 251 9.19 10.79 16.17
N VAL A 252 9.76 11.71 16.92
CA VAL A 252 9.22 12.19 18.19
C VAL A 252 8.81 13.64 18.04
N TYR A 253 7.56 13.95 18.31
CA TYR A 253 7.03 15.31 18.42
C TYR A 253 6.96 15.71 19.89
N VAL A 254 7.56 16.83 20.25
CA VAL A 254 7.54 17.36 21.62
C VAL A 254 6.87 18.73 21.61
N LYS A 255 5.92 19.00 22.52
CA LYS A 255 5.29 20.34 22.59
C LYS A 255 6.33 21.43 22.80
N GLU A 256 6.19 22.55 22.11
CA GLU A 256 7.20 23.63 22.06
C GLU A 256 7.56 24.24 23.42
N HIS A 257 6.63 24.22 24.38
CA HIS A 257 6.88 24.73 25.73
C HIS A 257 7.76 23.80 26.59
N ILE A 258 8.07 22.59 26.10
CA ILE A 258 8.91 21.60 26.77
C ILE A 258 10.28 21.61 26.11
N GLN A 259 11.33 21.84 26.91
CA GLN A 259 12.69 21.80 26.38
C GLN A 259 13.11 20.35 26.13
N ALA A 260 13.36 20.01 24.86
CA ALA A 260 13.92 18.73 24.45
C ALA A 260 15.26 18.91 23.74
N ARG A 261 16.22 18.02 24.04
CA ARG A 261 17.52 17.97 23.37
C ARG A 261 17.86 16.56 22.95
N GLU A 262 18.26 16.38 21.70
CA GLU A 262 18.72 15.09 21.19
C GLU A 262 20.01 14.65 21.90
N LYS A 263 20.06 13.38 22.30
CA LYS A 263 21.22 12.73 22.90
C LYS A 263 21.72 11.65 21.96
N GLN A 264 22.77 11.96 21.20
CA GLN A 264 23.43 11.01 20.32
C GLN A 264 24.56 10.29 21.05
N TYR A 265 24.25 9.41 22.02
CA TYR A 265 25.29 8.59 22.65
C TYR A 265 24.74 7.25 23.14
N VAL A 266 24.77 6.25 22.26
CA VAL A 266 24.87 4.85 22.66
C VAL A 266 25.91 4.19 21.75
N HIS A 267 27.08 3.87 22.31
CA HIS A 267 28.10 3.13 21.57
C HIS A 267 27.62 1.69 21.34
N ASP A 268 28.00 1.09 20.21
CA ASP A 268 27.79 -0.32 19.87
C ASP A 268 26.34 -0.79 19.60
N VAL A 269 25.37 0.12 19.54
CA VAL A 269 24.02 -0.22 19.04
C VAL A 269 24.03 -0.17 17.51
N THR A 270 23.99 -1.34 16.87
CA THR A 270 24.12 -1.47 15.40
C THR A 270 22.89 -2.04 14.70
N ASP A 271 21.89 -2.49 15.47
CA ASP A 271 20.71 -3.20 14.97
C ASP A 271 19.37 -2.60 15.43
N LEU A 272 19.35 -1.38 15.98
CA LEU A 272 18.11 -0.68 16.37
C LEU A 272 17.96 0.67 15.68
N GLU A 273 16.70 1.01 15.40
CA GLU A 273 16.29 2.36 15.06
C GLU A 273 15.84 3.07 16.34
N PHE A 274 16.53 4.15 16.72
CA PHE A 274 16.19 4.83 17.96
C PHE A 274 16.40 6.34 17.90
N LEU A 275 15.66 7.05 18.73
CA LEU A 275 15.86 8.47 19.01
C LEU A 275 15.82 8.66 20.51
N ALA A 276 16.89 9.25 21.06
CA ALA A 276 16.99 9.54 22.49
C ALA A 276 16.90 11.05 22.71
N LEU A 277 15.90 11.48 23.45
CA LEU A 277 15.68 12.88 23.82
C LEU A 277 15.80 13.05 25.33
N LYS A 278 16.56 14.04 25.76
CA LYS A 278 16.50 14.58 27.13
C LYS A 278 15.38 15.62 27.15
N VAL A 279 14.35 15.37 27.97
CA VAL A 279 13.17 16.24 28.11
C VAL A 279 13.21 16.88 29.50
N GLU A 280 13.15 18.22 29.54
CA GLU A 280 13.09 19.01 30.77
C GLU A 280 11.64 19.48 30.99
N ALA A 281 10.92 18.68 31.77
CA ALA A 281 9.65 19.02 32.43
C ALA A 281 9.91 18.99 33.96
N PRO A 282 8.98 19.22 34.91
CA PRO A 282 9.30 19.53 36.32
C PRO A 282 10.21 18.52 37.08
N SER A 283 10.48 17.35 36.49
CA SER A 283 11.68 16.54 36.74
C SER A 283 12.36 16.16 35.41
N ILE A 284 13.70 16.06 35.39
CA ILE A 284 14.47 15.62 34.19
C ILE A 284 14.06 14.20 33.83
N LYS A 285 13.51 13.99 32.64
CA LYS A 285 13.13 12.67 32.13
C LYS A 285 13.85 12.40 30.81
N MET A 286 14.31 11.17 30.63
CA MET A 286 14.87 10.69 29.36
C MET A 286 13.79 9.89 28.65
N ALA A 287 13.39 10.33 27.45
CA ALA A 287 12.49 9.60 26.58
C ALA A 287 13.35 8.99 25.45
N ALA A 288 13.30 7.67 25.31
CA ALA A 288 13.95 6.98 24.21
C ALA A 288 12.91 6.12 23.50
N GLU A 289 12.76 6.37 22.20
CA GLU A 289 11.89 5.58 21.33
C GLU A 289 12.76 4.57 20.58
N PHE A 290 12.33 3.30 20.60
CA PHE A 290 13.06 2.19 20.00
C PHE A 290 12.14 1.43 19.03
N TYR A 291 12.65 1.13 17.85
CA TYR A 291 12.02 0.28 16.86
C TYR A 291 13.02 -0.77 16.34
N ARG A 292 12.56 -2.00 16.10
CA ARG A 292 13.39 -3.14 15.67
C ARG A 292 13.11 -3.52 14.22
#